data_AF-A0A7Z9GWR7-F1
#
_entry.id   AF-A0A7Z9GWR7-F1
#
_cell.length_a   1.000
_cell.length_b   1.000
_cell.length_c   1.000
_cell.angle_alpha   90.00
_cell.angle_beta   90.00
_cell.angle_gamma   90.00
#
_symmetry.space_group_name_H-M   'P 1'
#
loop_
_entity.id
_entity.type
_entity.pdbx_description
1 polymer ?
#
loop_
_entity_poly.entity_id
_entity_poly.type
_entity_poly.pdbx_seq_one_letter_code
_entity_poly.pdbx_strand_id
1 'polypeptide(L)' 'MKNIVAAGNCPECGLEQVDCKYNHFQNEELTIDAWEHRCHNCGWRITTAYRSDDEDLDLAAVDPQICPHCSRHSTA' A
#
# COMPACT_ATOMS: atom_id res chain seq x y z
N MET A 1 -5.20 -12.76 -7.39
CA MET A 1 -4.64 -11.76 -8.33
C MET A 1 -3.82 -10.74 -7.55
N LYS A 2 -2.87 -10.04 -8.18
CA LYS A 2 -2.22 -8.87 -7.56
C LYS A 2 -3.07 -7.64 -7.87
N ASN A 3 -3.58 -6.96 -6.85
CA ASN A 3 -4.35 -5.72 -7.02
C ASN A 3 -3.38 -4.57 -7.28
N ILE A 4 -3.12 -4.30 -8.57
CA ILE A 4 -2.27 -3.22 -9.05
C ILE A 4 -3.17 -2.24 -9.80
N VAL A 5 -3.17 -0.98 -9.40
CA VAL A 5 -4.01 0.09 -9.95
C VAL A 5 -3.20 1.37 -10.09
N ALA A 6 -3.43 2.15 -11.14
CA ALA A 6 -2.74 3.42 -11.34
C ALA A 6 -3.04 4.40 -10.18
N ALA A 7 -2.02 4.94 -9.52
CA ALA A 7 -2.12 5.80 -8.35
C ALA A 7 -2.00 7.31 -8.67
N GLY A 8 -1.76 7.67 -9.93
CA GLY A 8 -1.64 9.05 -10.38
C GLY A 8 -0.18 9.53 -10.52
N ASN A 9 0.05 10.82 -10.23
CA ASN A 9 1.34 11.49 -10.42
C ASN A 9 2.41 11.03 -9.43
N CYS A 10 3.63 10.90 -9.93
CA CYS A 10 4.83 10.69 -9.13
C CYS A 10 5.23 11.98 -8.42
N PRO A 11 5.47 11.97 -7.09
CA PRO A 11 5.92 13.15 -6.37
C PRO A 11 7.33 13.61 -6.78
N GLU A 12 8.17 12.70 -7.29
CA GLU A 12 9.56 13.03 -7.70
C GLU A 12 9.66 13.58 -9.13
N CYS A 13 8.93 13.00 -10.08
CA CYS A 13 9.08 13.34 -11.51
C CYS A 13 7.83 13.94 -12.15
N GLY A 14 6.72 14.06 -11.41
CA GLY A 14 5.46 14.67 -11.85
C GLY A 14 4.63 13.86 -12.85
N LEU A 15 5.16 12.78 -13.43
CA LEU A 15 4.46 11.97 -14.43
C LEU A 15 3.43 11.02 -13.80
N GLU A 16 2.31 10.78 -14.49
CA GLU A 16 1.22 9.86 -14.09
C GLU A 16 1.57 8.40 -14.36
N GLN A 17 2.65 7.92 -13.73
CA GLN A 17 3.16 6.55 -13.93
C GLN A 17 3.42 5.84 -12.60
N VAL A 18 2.70 6.22 -11.55
CA VAL A 18 2.75 5.50 -10.26
C VAL A 18 1.68 4.44 -10.25
N ASP A 19 2.07 3.21 -9.95
CA ASP A 19 1.14 2.14 -9.57
C ASP A 19 1.02 2.05 -8.05
N CYS A 20 -0.19 1.79 -7.57
CA CYS A 20 -0.49 1.39 -6.21
C CYS A 20 -0.78 -0.10 -6.20
N LYS A 21 -0.07 -0.83 -5.34
CA LYS A 21 -0.16 -2.28 -5.21
C LYS A 21 -0.47 -2.66 -3.77
N TYR A 22 -1.50 -3.48 -3.59
CA TYR A 22 -1.81 -4.11 -2.32
C TYR A 22 -1.31 -5.55 -2.28
N ASN A 23 -0.72 -5.95 -1.15
CA ASN A 23 -0.32 -7.32 -0.85
C ASN A 23 -0.87 -7.68 0.52
N HIS A 24 -1.58 -8.80 0.59
CA HIS A 24 -2.09 -9.36 1.83
C HIS A 24 -1.38 -10.68 2.10
N PHE A 25 -0.91 -10.86 3.33
CA PHE A 25 -0.35 -12.10 3.83
C PHE A 25 -1.02 -12.45 5.15
N GLN A 26 -1.49 -13.68 5.29
CA GLN A 26 -2.13 -14.15 6.50
C GLN A 26 -1.70 -15.59 6.79
N ASN A 27 -1.34 -15.85 8.05
CA ASN A 27 -1.20 -17.18 8.62
C ASN A 27 -1.89 -17.24 9.99
N GLU A 28 -1.67 -18.31 10.76
CA GLU A 28 -2.31 -18.52 12.07
C GLU A 28 -1.90 -17.51 13.16
N GLU A 29 -0.73 -16.86 13.00
CA GLU A 29 -0.13 -16.01 14.04
C GLU A 29 -0.03 -14.54 13.62
N LEU A 30 -0.07 -14.25 12.32
CA LEU A 30 0.30 -12.98 11.73
C LEU A 30 -0.53 -12.66 10.50
N THR A 31 -1.10 -11.46 10.50
CA THR A 31 -1.71 -10.82 9.33
C THR A 31 -0.87 -9.60 8.95
N ILE A 32 -0.59 -9.43 7.67
CA ILE A 32 0.15 -8.30 7.11
C ILE A 32 -0.60 -7.74 5.91
N ASP A 33 -0.88 -6.45 5.97
CA ASP A 33 -1.45 -5.65 4.90
C ASP A 33 -0.40 -4.65 4.40
N ALA A 34 0.08 -4.81 3.16
CA ALA A 34 1.18 -4.02 2.63
C ALA A 34 0.80 -3.29 1.33
N TRP A 35 0.99 -1.97 1.36
CA TRP A 35 0.79 -1.06 0.24
C TRP A 35 2.13 -0.63 -0.34
N GLU A 36 2.27 -0.68 -1.66
CA GLU A 36 3.45 -0.21 -2.39
C GLU A 36 3.01 0.78 -3.48
N HIS A 37 3.59 1.97 -3.49
CA HIS A 37 3.55 2.87 -4.64
C HIS A 37 4.86 2.79 -5.38
N ARG A 38 4.82 2.60 -6.71
CA ARG A 38 6.01 2.53 -7.55
C ARG A 38 5.84 3.34 -8.82
N CYS A 39 6.74 4.28 -9.07
CA CYS A 39 6.86 5.01 -10.33
C CYS A 39 7.67 4.21 -11.36
N HIS A 40 7.10 3.95 -12.53
CA HIS A 40 7.80 3.25 -13.62
C HIS A 40 8.78 4.13 -14.39
N ASN A 41 8.70 5.45 -14.24
CA ASN A 41 9.57 6.39 -14.94
C ASN A 41 10.89 6.64 -14.20
N CYS A 42 10.82 7.10 -12.94
CA CYS A 42 12.02 7.48 -12.18
C CYS A 42 12.42 6.45 -11.12
N GLY A 43 11.65 5.38 -10.93
CA GLY A 43 11.94 4.34 -9.94
C GLY A 43 11.61 4.71 -8.50
N TRP A 44 11.01 5.88 -8.24
CA TRP A 44 10.52 6.23 -6.91
C TRP A 44 9.59 5.16 -6.36
N ARG A 45 9.79 4.80 -5.09
CA ARG A 45 9.01 3.76 -4.41
C ARG A 45 8.81 4.11 -2.95
N ILE A 46 7.59 3.93 -2.46
CA ILE A 46 7.27 3.97 -1.03
C ILE A 46 6.44 2.74 -0.67
N THR A 47 6.68 2.20 0.51
CA THR A 47 6.01 1.00 1.01
C THR A 47 5.55 1.25 2.44
N THR A 48 4.31 0.88 2.74
CA THR A 48 3.75 0.90 4.09
C THR A 48 3.16 -0.48 4.38
N ALA A 49 3.48 -1.05 5.53
CA ALA A 49 2.97 -2.35 5.95
C ALA A 49 2.34 -2.21 7.34
N TYR A 50 1.16 -2.79 7.48
CA TYR A 50 0.44 -2.93 8.73
C TYR A 50 0.51 -4.38 9.15
N ARG A 51 0.93 -4.64 10.39
CA ARG A 51 1.06 -6.00 10.91
C ARG A 51 0.18 -6.17 12.13
N SER A 52 -0.45 -7.32 12.27
CA SER A 52 -1.31 -7.61 13.43
C SER A 52 -0.53 -7.77 14.74
N ASP A 53 0.78 -8.01 14.67
CA ASP A 53 1.68 -8.16 15.82
C ASP A 53 2.39 -6.87 16.23
N ASP A 54 2.09 -5.76 15.55
CA ASP A 54 2.69 -4.46 15.84
C ASP A 54 1.91 -3.76 16.98
N GLU A 55 2.52 -3.69 18.16
CA GLU A 55 1.92 -3.09 19.36
C GLU A 55 1.79 -1.55 19.26
N ASP A 56 2.54 -0.91 18.38
CA ASP A 56 2.49 0.54 18.15
C ASP A 56 1.38 0.93 17.14
N LEU A 57 0.77 -0.04 16.46
CA LEU A 57 -0.30 0.19 15.50
C LEU A 57 -1.65 0.36 16.19
N ASP A 58 -2.15 1.59 16.22
CA ASP A 58 -3.53 1.88 16.61
C ASP A 58 -4.51 1.47 15.49
N LEU A 59 -4.95 0.22 15.54
CA LEU A 59 -5.93 -0.37 14.61
C LEU A 59 -7.32 0.30 14.70
N ALA A 60 -7.60 1.12 15.72
CA ALA A 60 -8.83 1.91 15.76
C ALA A 60 -8.71 3.21 14.94
N ALA A 61 -7.49 3.68 14.70
CA ALA A 61 -7.19 4.91 13.97
C ALA A 61 -6.84 4.67 12.49
N VAL A 62 -6.45 3.44 12.12
CA VAL A 62 -5.98 3.12 10.78
C VAL A 62 -6.72 1.89 10.24
N ASP A 63 -7.23 2.01 9.02
CA ASP A 63 -7.74 0.87 8.25
C ASP A 63 -6.63 0.30 7.35
N PRO A 64 -6.08 -0.89 7.62
CA PRO A 64 -5.02 -1.51 6.82
C PRO A 64 -5.44 -1.81 5.37
N GLN A 65 -6.76 -1.89 5.11
CA GLN A 65 -7.33 -2.13 3.78
C GLN A 65 -7.47 -0.85 2.95
N ILE A 66 -7.07 0.31 3.48
CA ILE A 66 -7.05 1.58 2.77
C ILE A 66 -5.60 2.03 2.60
N CYS A 67 -5.20 2.30 1.36
CA CYS A 67 -3.88 2.81 1.06
C CYS A 67 -3.67 4.19 1.72
N PRO A 68 -2.63 4.38 2.55
CA PRO A 68 -2.39 5.68 3.20
C PRO A 68 -1.93 6.77 2.23
N HIS A 69 -1.51 6.40 1.01
CA HIS A 69 -0.92 7.34 0.04
C HIS A 69 -1.94 7.85 -1.00
N CYS A 70 -2.95 7.07 -1.33
CA CYS A 70 -3.95 7.44 -2.34
C CYS A 70 -5.40 7.05 -1.98
N SER A 71 -5.62 6.55 -0.77
CA SER A 71 -6.95 6.22 -0.23
C SER A 71 -7.72 5.15 -1.03
N ARG A 72 -7.01 4.40 -1.87
CA ARG A 72 -7.56 3.25 -2.60
C ARG A 72 -7.78 2.09 -1.65
N HIS A 73 -8.88 1.38 -1.85
CA HIS A 73 -9.23 0.23 -1.03
C HIS A 73 -8.60 -1.04 -1.60
N SER A 74 -8.38 -2.05 -0.74
CA SER A 74 -7.96 -3.39 -1.13
C SER A 74 -9.13 -4.14 -1.78
N THR A 75 -9.70 -3.59 -2.84
CA THR A 75 -10.78 -4.27 -3.55
C THR A 75 -10.18 -5.45 -4.33
N ALA A 76 -10.63 -6.66 -3.98
CA ALA A 76 -10.33 -7.93 -4.64
C ALA A 76 -10.73 -7.95 -6.12
#